data_AF-A0A9E5WS45-F1
#
_entry.id   AF-A0A9E5WS45-F1
#
_cell.length_a   1.000
_cell.length_b   1.000
_cell.length_c   1.000
_cell.angle_alpha   90.00
_cell.angle_beta   90.00
_cell.angle_gamma   90.00
#
_symmetry.space_group_name_H-M   'P 1'
#
loop_
_entity.id
_entity.type
_entity.pdbx_description
1 polymer ?
#
loop_
_entity_poly.entity_id
_entity_poly.type
_entity_poly.pdbx_seq_one_letter_code
_entity_poly.pdbx_strand_id
1 'polypeptide(L)'
;MLQDYLLPVITNELFDEYIRFVETREEQPQLLCDYEREQFGWDHALAAACLACRWFLPDDLVCCLLFHHRGLRILLDARLKRTAVAAVALSALLPDQLRQDFRGLEQLRALEEKWPQFDLMKLTEVVDEEHERLGLGVRNDFPLSRRCRPVLSSEEAYNDGTLARVGA
;
A
#
# COMPACT_ATOMS: atom_id res chain seq x y z
N MET A 1 -1.94 -8.06 -2.28
CA MET A 1 -3.30 -7.98 -2.88
C MET A 1 -3.17 -7.97 -4.41
N LEU A 2 -4.26 -7.98 -5.17
CA LEU A 2 -4.22 -8.00 -6.64
C LEU A 2 -3.44 -6.81 -7.24
N GLN A 3 -3.39 -5.64 -6.59
CA GLN A 3 -2.58 -4.51 -7.09
C GLN A 3 -1.08 -4.80 -7.25
N ASP A 4 -0.59 -5.77 -6.48
CA ASP A 4 0.82 -6.16 -6.40
C ASP A 4 1.09 -7.53 -7.05
N TYR A 5 0.16 -8.06 -7.87
CA TYR A 5 0.23 -9.46 -8.30
C TYR A 5 1.49 -9.81 -9.10
N LEU A 6 2.12 -8.80 -9.73
CA LEU A 6 3.32 -8.97 -10.53
C LEU A 6 4.61 -8.91 -9.69
N LEU A 7 4.58 -8.34 -8.48
CA LEU A 7 5.76 -8.19 -7.63
C LEU A 7 6.51 -9.51 -7.43
N PRO A 8 5.87 -10.64 -7.05
CA PRO A 8 6.58 -11.90 -6.85
C PRO A 8 7.36 -12.39 -8.07
N VAL A 9 6.90 -12.08 -9.28
CA VAL A 9 7.59 -12.48 -10.52
C VAL A 9 8.81 -11.58 -10.75
N ILE A 10 8.62 -10.26 -10.71
CA ILE A 10 9.70 -9.32 -11.02
C ILE A 10 10.78 -9.30 -9.94
N THR A 11 10.43 -9.51 -8.67
CA THR A 11 11.43 -9.62 -7.60
C THR A 11 12.26 -10.89 -7.72
N ASN A 12 11.74 -11.94 -8.34
CA ASN A 12 12.51 -13.15 -8.62
C ASN A 12 13.43 -12.98 -9.84
N GLU A 13 12.95 -12.32 -10.89
CA GLU A 13 13.74 -12.09 -12.11
C GLU A 13 14.83 -11.01 -11.94
N LEU A 14 14.55 -9.98 -11.13
CA LEU A 14 15.43 -8.83 -10.85
C LEU A 14 15.94 -8.86 -9.41
N PHE A 15 16.25 -10.05 -8.91
CA PHE A 15 16.55 -10.30 -7.50
C PHE A 15 17.65 -9.39 -6.95
N ASP A 16 18.76 -9.24 -7.68
CA ASP A 16 19.92 -8.46 -7.24
C ASP A 16 19.58 -6.97 -7.08
N GLU A 17 18.62 -6.44 -7.83
CA GLU A 17 18.14 -5.06 -7.69
C GLU A 17 17.22 -4.93 -6.48
N TYR A 18 16.23 -5.81 -6.35
CA TYR A 18 15.28 -5.73 -5.24
C TYR A 18 15.92 -6.04 -3.89
N ILE A 19 16.92 -6.92 -3.82
CA ILE A 19 17.61 -7.20 -2.57
C ILE A 19 18.38 -5.95 -2.08
N ARG A 20 18.98 -5.17 -2.99
CA ARG A 20 19.62 -3.89 -2.63
C ARG A 20 18.63 -2.90 -2.02
N PHE A 21 17.42 -2.82 -2.57
CA PHE A 21 16.35 -1.98 -2.03
C PHE A 21 15.92 -2.41 -0.63
N VAL A 22 15.80 -3.72 -0.39
CA VAL A 22 15.36 -4.27 0.90
C VAL A 22 16.46 -4.17 1.96
N GLU A 23 17.71 -4.48 1.62
CA GLU A 23 18.84 -4.48 2.56
C GLU A 23 19.19 -3.08 3.07
N THR A 24 19.05 -2.07 2.21
CA THR A 24 19.32 -0.65 2.55
C THR A 24 18.05 0.14 2.79
N ARG A 25 16.94 -0.54 3.10
CA ARG A 25 15.60 0.09 3.15
C ARG A 25 15.53 1.27 4.12
N GLU A 26 16.22 1.22 5.25
CA GLU A 26 16.30 2.33 6.22
C GLU A 26 17.01 3.57 5.68
N GLU A 27 17.96 3.38 4.75
CA GLU A 27 18.73 4.45 4.11
C GLU A 27 18.02 5.00 2.87
N GLN A 28 16.97 4.31 2.39
CA GLN A 28 16.22 4.65 1.20
C GLN A 28 14.79 5.08 1.55
N PRO A 29 14.52 6.34 1.93
CA PRO A 29 13.16 6.79 2.28
C PRO A 29 12.21 6.88 1.07
N GLN A 30 12.71 6.66 -0.14
CA GLN A 30 11.91 6.73 -1.36
C GLN A 30 10.89 5.59 -1.48
N LEU A 31 9.88 5.79 -2.33
CA LEU A 31 8.88 4.77 -2.62
C LEU A 31 9.49 3.66 -3.48
N LEU A 32 8.97 2.43 -3.37
CA LEU A 32 9.41 1.34 -4.26
C LEU A 32 9.23 1.72 -5.74
N CYS A 33 8.10 2.34 -6.09
CA CYS A 33 7.86 2.76 -7.46
C CYS A 33 8.83 3.87 -7.94
N ASP A 34 9.33 4.73 -7.04
CA ASP A 34 10.38 5.70 -7.38
C ASP A 34 11.70 4.98 -7.68
N TYR A 35 12.09 4.07 -6.78
CA TYR A 35 13.29 3.25 -6.95
C TYR A 35 13.27 2.47 -8.29
N GLU A 36 12.19 1.77 -8.59
CA GLU A 36 12.05 1.01 -9.82
C GLU A 36 12.14 1.90 -11.06
N ARG A 37 11.51 3.08 -11.05
CA ARG A 37 11.60 4.03 -12.16
C ARG A 37 13.04 4.54 -12.37
N GLU A 38 13.79 4.74 -11.29
CA GLU A 38 15.21 5.12 -11.38
C GLU A 38 16.09 4.00 -11.93
N GLN A 39 15.86 2.75 -11.53
CA GLN A 39 16.67 1.60 -11.97
C GLN A 39 16.30 1.12 -13.38
N PHE A 40 15.00 1.09 -13.72
CA PHE A 40 14.47 0.39 -14.88
C PHE A 40 13.79 1.29 -15.91
N GLY A 41 13.46 2.53 -15.55
CA GLY A 41 12.63 3.42 -16.35
C GLY A 41 11.13 3.10 -16.32
N TRP A 42 10.70 2.14 -15.50
CA TRP A 42 9.32 1.73 -15.28
C TRP A 42 9.15 1.19 -13.85
N ASP A 43 7.91 1.07 -13.37
CA ASP A 43 7.58 0.49 -12.06
C ASP A 43 6.64 -0.71 -12.20
N HIS A 44 6.52 -1.48 -11.12
CA HIS A 44 5.70 -2.69 -11.08
C HIS A 44 4.22 -2.41 -11.37
N ALA A 45 3.71 -1.22 -11.00
CA ALA A 45 2.34 -0.82 -11.27
C ALA A 45 2.08 -0.67 -12.77
N LEU A 46 2.99 -0.02 -13.49
CA LEU A 46 2.93 0.11 -14.95
C LEU A 46 3.08 -1.26 -15.63
N ALA A 47 4.04 -2.07 -15.22
CA ALA A 47 4.24 -3.41 -15.79
C ALA A 47 3.01 -4.31 -15.58
N ALA A 48 2.43 -4.30 -14.38
CA ALA A 48 1.21 -5.03 -14.05
C ALA A 48 0.02 -4.54 -14.90
N ALA A 49 -0.16 -3.23 -15.04
CA ALA A 49 -1.22 -2.66 -15.87
C ALA A 49 -1.07 -3.05 -17.35
N CYS A 50 0.15 -2.98 -17.90
CA CYS A 50 0.42 -3.42 -19.28
C CYS A 50 0.10 -4.91 -19.49
N LEU A 51 0.47 -5.77 -18.54
CA LEU A 51 0.17 -7.19 -18.61
C LEU A 51 -1.33 -7.46 -18.50
N ALA A 52 -2.02 -6.78 -17.58
CA ALA A 52 -3.47 -6.84 -17.43
C ALA A 52 -4.22 -6.41 -18.71
N CYS A 53 -3.76 -5.36 -19.40
CA CYS A 53 -4.28 -4.98 -20.72
C CYS A 53 -4.11 -6.11 -21.75
N ARG A 54 -2.94 -6.75 -21.78
CA ARG A 54 -2.68 -7.87 -22.70
C ARG A 54 -3.50 -9.12 -22.39
N TRP A 55 -3.93 -9.27 -21.14
CA TRP A 55 -4.86 -10.30 -20.71
C TRP A 55 -6.33 -9.91 -20.88
N PHE A 56 -6.61 -8.74 -21.47
CA PHE A 56 -7.97 -8.23 -21.69
C PHE A 56 -8.78 -8.10 -20.39
N LEU A 57 -8.10 -7.75 -19.28
CA LEU A 57 -8.79 -7.43 -18.03
C LEU A 57 -9.56 -6.10 -18.17
N PRO A 58 -10.65 -5.90 -17.38
CA PRO A 58 -11.45 -4.66 -17.46
C PRO A 58 -10.62 -3.40 -17.20
N ASP A 59 -10.93 -2.31 -17.93
CA ASP A 59 -10.22 -1.03 -17.84
C ASP A 59 -10.16 -0.46 -16.41
N ASP A 60 -11.25 -0.60 -15.64
CA ASP A 60 -11.28 -0.17 -14.24
C ASP A 60 -10.25 -0.92 -13.39
N LEU A 61 -10.07 -2.22 -13.64
CA LEU A 61 -9.05 -3.02 -12.96
C LEU A 61 -7.65 -2.60 -13.39
N VAL A 62 -7.42 -2.39 -14.69
CA VAL A 62 -6.15 -1.84 -15.20
C VAL A 62 -5.83 -0.50 -14.53
N CYS A 63 -6.81 0.39 -14.38
CA CYS A 63 -6.62 1.67 -13.71
C CYS A 63 -6.29 1.50 -12.21
N CYS A 64 -6.93 0.56 -11.52
CA CYS A 64 -6.56 0.22 -10.14
C CYS A 64 -5.10 -0.22 -10.03
N LEU A 65 -4.62 -1.07 -10.95
CA LEU A 65 -3.22 -1.48 -11.00
C LEU A 65 -2.29 -0.30 -11.29
N LEU A 66 -2.59 0.52 -12.29
CA LEU A 66 -1.70 1.60 -12.73
C LEU A 66 -1.56 2.72 -11.69
N PHE A 67 -2.63 3.02 -10.95
CA PHE A 67 -2.69 4.21 -10.10
C PHE A 67 -2.61 3.93 -8.61
N HIS A 68 -2.38 2.69 -8.15
CA HIS A 68 -2.40 2.38 -6.73
C HIS A 68 -1.33 3.13 -5.91
N HIS A 69 -0.17 3.47 -6.50
CA HIS A 69 0.85 4.31 -5.85
C HIS A 69 0.60 5.82 -5.91
N ARG A 70 -0.61 6.26 -6.31
CA ARG A 70 -0.96 7.70 -6.29
C ARG A 70 -1.25 8.23 -4.88
N GLY A 71 -1.47 7.36 -3.90
CA GLY A 71 -1.81 7.73 -2.53
C GLY A 71 -2.95 8.75 -2.48
N LEU A 72 -2.86 9.75 -1.59
CA LEU A 72 -3.90 10.79 -1.43
C LEU A 72 -4.09 11.65 -2.69
N ARG A 73 -3.10 11.74 -3.59
CA ARG A 73 -3.19 12.56 -4.81
C ARG A 73 -4.30 12.08 -5.74
N ILE A 74 -4.72 10.81 -5.64
CA ILE A 74 -5.83 10.27 -6.43
C ILE A 74 -7.15 11.00 -6.15
N LEU A 75 -7.32 11.56 -4.95
CA LEU A 75 -8.53 12.27 -4.53
C LEU A 75 -8.69 13.63 -5.23
N LEU A 76 -7.63 14.14 -5.86
CA LEU A 76 -7.65 15.36 -6.66
C LEU A 76 -8.11 15.11 -8.11
N ASP A 77 -8.10 13.86 -8.59
CA ASP A 77 -8.51 13.52 -9.94
C ASP A 77 -10.04 13.57 -10.08
N ALA A 78 -10.54 14.40 -10.99
CA ALA A 78 -11.98 14.62 -11.16
C ALA A 78 -12.76 13.35 -11.58
N ARG A 79 -12.11 12.42 -12.27
CA ARG A 79 -12.71 11.19 -12.80
C ARG A 79 -12.52 10.02 -11.83
N LEU A 80 -11.34 9.92 -11.19
CA LEU A 80 -10.97 8.73 -10.43
C LEU A 80 -11.34 8.80 -8.94
N LYS A 81 -11.47 10.00 -8.35
CA LYS A 81 -11.67 10.18 -6.90
C LYS A 81 -12.91 9.51 -6.29
N ARG A 82 -13.89 9.12 -7.11
CA ARG A 82 -15.15 8.44 -6.70
C ARG A 82 -15.30 7.06 -7.32
N THR A 83 -14.18 6.40 -7.63
CA THR A 83 -14.14 5.07 -8.24
C THR A 83 -13.36 4.09 -7.36
N ALA A 84 -13.35 2.81 -7.72
CA ALA A 84 -12.54 1.80 -7.06
C ALA A 84 -11.04 2.14 -7.07
N VAL A 85 -10.56 2.90 -8.07
CA VAL A 85 -9.16 3.33 -8.17
C VAL A 85 -8.73 4.14 -6.94
N ALA A 86 -9.59 5.02 -6.44
CA ALA A 86 -9.31 5.78 -5.23
C ALA A 86 -9.24 4.88 -3.99
N ALA A 87 -10.16 3.93 -3.85
CA ALA A 87 -10.14 2.97 -2.74
C ALA A 87 -8.87 2.11 -2.75
N VAL A 88 -8.47 1.62 -3.93
CA VAL A 88 -7.24 0.83 -4.10
C VAL A 88 -6.01 1.67 -3.77
N ALA A 89 -5.93 2.90 -4.28
CA ALA A 89 -4.79 3.78 -4.01
C ALA A 89 -4.67 4.21 -2.54
N LEU A 90 -5.79 4.37 -1.82
CA LEU A 90 -5.76 4.57 -0.38
C LEU A 90 -5.35 3.30 0.37
N SER A 91 -5.83 2.13 -0.06
CA SER A 91 -5.44 0.85 0.55
C SER A 91 -3.95 0.52 0.37
N ALA A 92 -3.32 1.03 -0.68
CA ALA A 92 -1.88 0.86 -0.92
C ALA A 92 -1.00 1.65 0.05
N LEU A 93 -1.58 2.57 0.83
CA LEU A 93 -0.89 3.25 1.94
C LEU A 93 -0.85 2.41 3.22
N LEU A 94 -1.51 1.25 3.24
CA LEU A 94 -1.40 0.32 4.36
C LEU A 94 0.00 -0.31 4.38
N PRO A 95 0.54 -0.64 5.57
CA PRO A 95 1.84 -1.29 5.66
C PRO A 95 1.87 -2.57 4.85
N ASP A 96 3.01 -2.88 4.24
CA ASP A 96 3.26 -4.10 3.50
C ASP A 96 4.67 -4.66 3.81
N GLN A 97 4.96 -5.88 3.35
CA GLN A 97 6.20 -6.59 3.70
C GLN A 97 7.44 -5.96 3.04
N LEU A 98 7.30 -5.33 1.87
CA LEU A 98 8.38 -4.63 1.17
C LEU A 98 8.53 -3.18 1.66
N ARG A 99 7.65 -2.72 2.55
CA ARG A 99 7.62 -1.35 3.07
C ARG A 99 7.63 -0.34 1.91
N GLN A 100 6.72 -0.51 0.94
CA GLN A 100 6.74 0.26 -0.32
C GLN A 100 6.57 1.77 -0.10
N ASP A 101 5.82 2.17 0.94
CA ASP A 101 5.71 3.55 1.44
C ASP A 101 5.88 3.56 2.96
N PHE A 102 6.91 4.25 3.46
CA PHE A 102 7.17 4.40 4.89
C PHE A 102 6.19 5.30 5.61
N ARG A 103 5.53 6.21 4.89
CA ARG A 103 4.66 7.25 5.47
C ARG A 103 3.19 7.01 5.14
N GLY A 104 2.84 5.79 4.71
CA GLY A 104 1.50 5.46 4.26
C GLY A 104 0.47 5.62 5.37
N LEU A 105 0.75 5.10 6.56
CA LEU A 105 -0.15 5.22 7.72
C LEU A 105 -0.33 6.67 8.17
N GLU A 106 0.74 7.48 8.18
CA GLU A 106 0.66 8.91 8.49
C GLU A 106 -0.22 9.66 7.49
N GLN A 107 -0.18 9.29 6.20
CA GLN A 107 -1.06 9.84 5.19
C GLN A 107 -2.53 9.47 5.44
N LEU A 108 -2.83 8.23 5.84
CA LEU A 108 -4.19 7.81 6.17
C LEU A 108 -4.73 8.54 7.41
N ARG A 109 -3.89 8.76 8.43
CA ARG A 109 -4.25 9.57 9.60
C ARG A 109 -4.52 11.03 9.21
N ALA A 110 -3.67 11.62 8.38
CA ALA A 110 -3.88 12.98 7.88
C ALA A 110 -5.15 13.11 7.01
N LEU A 111 -5.59 12.03 6.37
CA LEU A 111 -6.86 11.98 5.65
C LEU A 111 -8.04 12.00 6.62
N GLU A 112 -8.02 11.16 7.66
CA GLU A 112 -9.05 11.12 8.72
C GLU A 112 -9.24 12.48 9.40
N GLU A 113 -8.14 13.18 9.71
CA GLU A 113 -8.17 14.55 10.27
C GLU A 113 -8.90 15.56 9.39
N LYS A 114 -8.83 15.39 8.05
CA LYS A 114 -9.47 16.28 7.07
C LYS A 114 -10.84 15.80 6.61
N TRP A 115 -11.11 14.52 6.75
CA TRP A 115 -12.32 13.86 6.29
C TRP A 115 -12.84 12.93 7.40
N PRO A 116 -13.59 13.46 8.39
CA PRO A 116 -14.01 12.68 9.56
C PRO A 116 -14.93 11.49 9.26
N GLN A 117 -15.49 11.40 8.04
CA GLN A 117 -16.24 10.22 7.60
C GLN A 117 -15.33 9.05 7.19
N PHE A 118 -14.05 9.32 6.91
CA PHE A 118 -13.01 8.31 6.81
C PHE A 118 -12.49 8.02 8.22
N ASP A 119 -13.04 6.98 8.84
CA ASP A 119 -12.67 6.52 10.18
C ASP A 119 -11.78 5.28 10.04
N LEU A 120 -10.48 5.42 10.28
CA LEU A 120 -9.51 4.36 10.03
C LEU A 120 -9.71 3.20 11.01
N MET A 121 -9.99 3.49 12.27
CA MET A 121 -10.22 2.48 13.31
C MET A 121 -11.41 1.60 12.93
N LYS A 122 -12.56 2.22 12.65
CA LYS A 122 -13.78 1.52 12.25
C LYS A 122 -13.60 0.73 10.95
N LEU A 123 -12.87 1.28 9.97
CA LEU A 123 -12.57 0.56 8.73
C LEU A 123 -11.75 -0.71 9.02
N THR A 124 -10.76 -0.64 9.91
CA THR A 124 -9.98 -1.83 10.27
C THR A 124 -10.81 -2.91 10.97
N GLU A 125 -11.71 -2.51 11.88
CA GLU A 125 -12.64 -3.43 12.56
C GLU A 125 -13.56 -4.13 11.55
N VAL A 126 -14.17 -3.38 10.64
CA VAL A 126 -15.05 -3.95 9.61
C VAL A 126 -14.27 -4.93 8.71
N VAL A 127 -13.05 -4.59 8.29
CA VAL A 127 -12.24 -5.49 7.45
C VAL A 127 -11.88 -6.77 8.20
N ASP A 128 -11.54 -6.67 9.49
CA ASP A 128 -11.20 -7.84 10.31
C ASP A 128 -12.43 -8.74 10.53
N GLU A 129 -13.60 -8.19 10.83
CA GLU A 129 -14.87 -8.93 10.94
C GLU A 129 -15.25 -9.61 9.62
N GLU A 130 -15.11 -8.90 8.49
CA GLU A 130 -15.38 -9.44 7.16
C GLU A 130 -14.43 -10.59 6.79
N HIS A 131 -13.14 -10.47 7.15
CA HIS A 131 -12.17 -11.54 6.97
C HIS A 131 -12.57 -12.78 7.77
N GLU A 132 -12.90 -12.62 9.06
CA GLU A 132 -13.35 -13.72 9.91
C GLU A 132 -14.61 -14.39 9.35
N ARG A 133 -15.57 -13.60 8.86
CA ARG A 133 -16.82 -14.09 8.27
C ARG A 133 -16.60 -14.87 6.97
N LEU A 134 -15.64 -14.47 6.13
CA LEU A 134 -15.30 -15.20 4.91
C LEU A 134 -14.84 -16.63 5.18
N GLY A 135 -14.40 -16.93 6.41
CA GLY A 135 -14.28 -18.31 6.89
C GLY A 135 -13.38 -19.18 6.02
N LEU A 136 -12.27 -18.62 5.52
CA LEU A 136 -11.33 -19.29 4.60
C LEU A 136 -10.55 -20.46 5.24
N GLY A 137 -10.98 -20.96 6.39
CA GLY A 137 -10.37 -22.09 7.11
C GLY A 137 -9.02 -21.77 7.77
N VAL A 138 -8.60 -20.50 7.78
CA VAL A 138 -7.35 -20.04 8.37
C VAL A 138 -7.67 -18.96 9.40
N ARG A 139 -7.08 -19.08 10.60
CA ARG A 139 -7.20 -18.05 11.64
C ARG A 139 -6.47 -16.79 11.21
N ASN A 140 -7.10 -15.63 11.35
CA ASN A 140 -6.47 -14.34 11.08
C ASN A 140 -5.51 -13.95 12.23
N ASP A 141 -4.29 -14.51 12.23
CA ASP A 141 -3.28 -14.23 13.27
C ASP A 141 -2.68 -12.81 13.19
N PHE A 142 -2.94 -12.10 12.08
CA PHE A 142 -2.40 -10.78 11.79
C PHE A 142 -3.50 -9.83 11.26
N PRO A 143 -4.47 -9.47 12.11
CA PRO A 143 -5.56 -8.58 11.73
C PRO A 143 -5.07 -7.20 11.28
N LEU A 144 -5.84 -6.52 10.43
CA LEU A 144 -5.52 -5.19 9.91
C LEU A 144 -5.45 -4.16 11.04
N SER A 145 -6.33 -4.26 12.04
CA SER A 145 -6.28 -3.43 13.25
C SER A 145 -4.92 -3.49 13.95
N ARG A 146 -4.31 -4.68 14.06
CA ARG A 146 -2.94 -4.84 14.61
C ARG A 146 -1.90 -4.10 13.77
N ARG A 147 -2.02 -4.10 12.45
CA ARG A 147 -1.06 -3.46 11.53
C ARG A 147 -1.19 -1.94 11.54
N CYS A 148 -2.40 -1.42 11.78
CA CYS A 148 -2.66 0.02 11.86
C CYS A 148 -2.45 0.59 13.27
N ARG A 149 -2.24 -0.27 14.28
CA ARG A 149 -2.04 0.13 15.68
C ARG A 149 -1.08 1.32 15.88
N PRO A 150 0.08 1.44 15.19
CA PRO A 150 1.01 2.55 15.40
C PRO A 150 0.40 3.95 15.23
N VAL A 151 -0.62 4.10 14.38
CA VAL A 151 -1.32 5.38 14.19
C VAL A 151 -2.65 5.47 14.93
N LEU A 152 -3.22 4.33 15.34
CA LEU A 152 -4.47 4.24 16.08
C LEU A 152 -4.30 4.42 17.59
N SER A 153 -3.16 4.03 18.16
CA SER A 153 -2.84 4.31 19.56
C SER A 153 -2.24 5.71 19.70
N SER A 154 -2.88 6.57 20.50
CA SER A 154 -2.37 7.93 20.78
C SER A 154 -1.05 7.93 21.57
N GLU A 155 -0.59 6.79 22.06
CA GLU A 155 0.66 6.61 22.81
C GLU A 155 1.37 5.33 22.36
N GLU A 156 2.70 5.38 22.40
CA GLU A 156 3.70 4.33 22.12
C GLU A 156 4.25 4.25 20.69
N ALA A 157 5.52 4.67 20.60
CA ALA A 157 6.39 4.52 19.47
C ALA A 157 6.56 3.04 19.08
N TYR A 158 6.74 2.83 17.77
CA TYR A 158 7.11 1.60 17.10
C TYR A 158 7.92 0.61 17.96
N ASN A 159 7.33 -0.55 18.26
CA ASN A 159 7.97 -1.64 19.00
C ASN A 159 8.38 -2.80 18.08
N ASP A 160 8.58 -2.52 16.79
CA ASP A 160 8.92 -3.48 15.73
C ASP A 160 10.32 -3.23 15.13
N GLY A 161 11.15 -2.45 15.81
CA GLY A 161 12.52 -2.14 15.37
C GLY A 161 12.59 -1.09 14.26
N THR A 162 11.50 -0.43 13.90
CA THR A 162 11.55 0.69 12.95
C THR A 162 12.05 1.95 13.65
N LEU A 163 13.06 2.60 13.04
CA LEU A 163 13.80 3.73 13.61
C LEU A 163 12.89 4.84 14.16
N ALA A 164 13.36 5.37 15.29
CA ALA A 164 12.72 6.35 16.15
C ALA A 164 12.23 7.60 15.41
N ARG A 165 11.22 8.23 16.04
CA ARG A 165 10.84 9.65 15.88
C ARG A 165 11.97 10.48 15.26
N VAL A 166 11.81 10.88 14.01
CA VAL A 166 12.48 12.09 13.53
C VAL A 166 11.80 13.24 14.25
N GLY A 167 12.40 13.65 15.38
CA GLY A 167 11.95 14.77 16.18
C GLY A 167 12.45 16.11 15.63
N ALA A 168 11.60 17.11 15.86
CA ALA A 168 11.77 18.57 15.75
C ALA A 168 11.89 19.17 14.35
#